data_AF-A0A6B3HWH2-F1
#
_entry.id   AF-A0A6B3HWH2-F1
#
_cell.length_a   1.000
_cell.length_b   1.000
_cell.length_c   1.000
_cell.angle_alpha   90.00
_cell.angle_beta   90.00
_cell.angle_gamma   90.00
#
_symmetry.space_group_name_H-M   'P 1'
#
loop_
_entity.id
_entity.type
_entity.pdbx_description
1 polymer ?
#
loop_
_entity_poly.entity_id
_entity_poly.type
_entity_poly.pdbx_seq_one_letter_code
_entity_poly.pdbx_strand_id
1 'polypeptide(L)' 'NGKYRDTVRDLWRGEPRTLAEFAGRLTGSSDLYQDDGRRPLASINFTTCHDGFTLHDMVSYNDKRNDA' A
#
# COMPACT_ATOMS: atom_id res chain seq x y z
N ASN A 1 2.34 -4.11 -6.35
CA ASN A 1 2.38 -4.55 -4.94
C ASN A 1 1.16 -4.00 -4.18
N GLY A 2 0.08 -4.78 -4.09
CA GLY A 2 -1.14 -4.36 -3.38
C GLY A 2 -0.95 -4.27 -1.88
N LYS A 3 -0.16 -5.19 -1.28
CA LYS A 3 0.10 -5.15 0.16
C LYS A 3 0.86 -3.88 0.58
N TYR A 4 1.78 -3.38 -0.26
CA TYR A 4 2.46 -2.10 -0.01
C TYR A 4 1.44 -0.96 0.12
N ARG A 5 0.52 -0.85 -0.85
CA ARG A 5 -0.51 0.19 -0.88
C ARG A 5 -1.32 0.18 0.43
N ASP A 6 -1.82 -0.98 0.81
CA ASP A 6 -2.71 -1.10 1.98
C ASP A 6 -1.96 -0.84 3.28
N THR A 7 -0.76 -1.42 3.44
CA THR A 7 0.07 -1.22 4.66
C THR A 7 0.48 0.23 4.86
N VAL A 8 0.88 0.94 3.80
CA VAL A 8 1.25 2.36 3.88
C VAL A 8 0.04 3.20 4.27
N ARG A 9 -1.12 2.93 3.69
CA ARG A 9 -2.36 3.65 4.03
C ARG A 9 -2.78 3.42 5.48
N ASP A 10 -2.72 2.18 5.96
CA ASP A 10 -3.10 1.84 7.34
C ASP A 10 -2.12 2.45 8.35
N LEU A 11 -0.82 2.45 8.06
CA LEU A 11 0.17 3.15 8.89
C LEU A 11 -0.17 4.64 9.02
N TRP A 12 -0.45 5.32 7.90
CA TRP A 12 -0.76 6.76 7.89
C TRP A 12 -2.14 7.10 8.46
N ARG A 13 -3.10 6.17 8.37
CA ARG A 13 -4.41 6.28 9.04
C ARG A 13 -4.29 6.13 10.56
N GLY A 14 -3.18 5.59 11.06
CA GLY A 14 -2.94 5.37 12.49
C GLY A 14 -3.44 4.01 12.98
N GLU A 15 -3.60 3.02 12.10
CA GLU A 15 -3.97 1.67 12.50
C GLU A 15 -2.88 1.03 13.38
N PRO A 16 -3.25 0.34 14.47
CA PRO A 16 -2.29 -0.24 15.40
C PRO A 16 -1.54 -1.40 14.75
N ARG A 17 -0.32 -1.67 15.25
CA ARG A 17 0.52 -2.84 14.88
C ARG A 17 0.97 -2.88 13.41
N THR A 18 1.01 -1.75 12.70
CA THR A 18 1.41 -1.65 11.29
C THR A 18 2.92 -1.54 11.05
N LEU A 19 3.72 -1.16 12.07
CA LEU A 19 5.14 -0.83 11.88
C LEU A 19 6.00 -1.99 11.36
N ALA A 20 5.77 -3.21 11.85
CA ALA A 20 6.53 -4.39 11.41
C ALA A 20 6.24 -4.74 9.95
N GLU A 21 4.96 -4.74 9.56
CA GLU A 21 4.55 -4.99 8.18
C GLU A 21 5.07 -3.89 7.25
N PHE A 22 5.02 -2.63 7.71
CA PHE A 22 5.56 -1.49 6.98
C PHE A 22 7.06 -1.65 6.71
N ALA A 23 7.85 -2.11 7.69
CA ALA A 23 9.28 -2.33 7.50
C ALA A 23 9.56 -3.34 6.36
N GLY A 24 8.79 -4.42 6.29
CA GLY A 24 8.88 -5.39 5.19
C GLY A 24 8.51 -4.77 3.84
N ARG A 25 7.47 -3.94 3.80
CA ARG A 25 7.05 -3.23 2.58
C ARG A 25 8.09 -2.21 2.10
N LEU A 26 8.65 -1.43 3.03
CA LEU A 26 9.66 -0.41 2.77
C LEU A 26 10.97 -1.01 2.24
N THR A 27 11.33 -2.21 2.70
CA THR A 27 12.57 -2.90 2.33
C THR A 27 12.42 -3.82 1.11
N GLY A 28 11.39 -3.60 0.28
CA GLY A 28 11.23 -4.28 -1.01
C GLY A 28 10.34 -5.51 -1.00
N SER A 29 9.62 -5.77 0.09
CA SER A 29 8.66 -6.88 0.22
C SER A 29 9.29 -8.23 -0.12
N SER A 30 10.43 -8.52 0.50
CA SER A 30 11.15 -9.78 0.29
C SER A 30 10.26 -11.00 0.53
N ASP A 31 9.33 -10.93 1.49
CA ASP A 31 8.33 -11.97 1.76
C ASP A 31 7.44 -12.33 0.55
N LEU A 32 7.35 -11.45 -0.45
CA LEU A 32 6.55 -11.65 -1.67
C LEU A 32 7.37 -12.05 -2.89
N TYR A 33 8.65 -11.67 -2.94
CA TYR A 33 9.44 -11.67 -4.17
C TYR A 33 10.78 -12.40 -4.04
N GLN A 34 11.28 -12.64 -2.83
CA GLN A 34 12.59 -13.25 -2.65
C GLN A 34 12.57 -14.76 -2.93
N ASP A 35 11.48 -15.45 -2.57
CA ASP A 35 11.38 -16.91 -2.64
C ASP A 35 11.43 -17.48 -4.07
N ASP A 36 11.06 -16.68 -5.08
CA ASP A 36 11.16 -17.05 -6.49
C ASP A 36 12.35 -16.37 -7.21
N GLY A 37 13.30 -15.84 -6.44
CA GLY A 37 14.54 -15.23 -6.93
C GLY A 37 14.38 -13.85 -7.55
N ARG A 38 13.18 -13.24 -7.48
CA ARG A 38 12.96 -11.89 -7.99
C ARG A 38 13.64 -10.86 -7.09
N ARG A 39 14.29 -9.89 -7.74
CA ARG A 39 14.93 -8.76 -7.05
C ARG A 39 13.88 -7.76 -6.57
N PRO A 40 14.18 -6.88 -5.59
CA PRO A 40 13.24 -5.89 -5.06
C PRO A 40 12.57 -5.00 -6.12
N LEU A 41 13.22 -4.79 -7.26
CA LEU A 41 12.71 -4.06 -8.41
C LEU A 41 11.52 -4.75 -9.14
N ALA A 42 11.21 -6.00 -8.81
CA ALA A 42 9.95 -6.64 -9.18
C ALA A 42 8.74 -6.11 -8.38
N SER A 43 8.99 -5.42 -7.25
CA SER A 43 7.95 -4.77 -6.46
C SER A 43 7.64 -3.39 -7.01
N ILE A 44 6.54 -3.27 -7.76
CA ILE A 44 5.98 -1.97 -8.12
C ILE A 44 5.16 -1.44 -6.94
N ASN A 45 5.77 -0.52 -6.20
CA ASN A 45 5.19 0.14 -5.03
C ASN A 45 4.38 1.37 -5.46
N PHE A 46 3.14 1.47 -4.98
CA PHE A 46 2.25 2.59 -5.28
C PHE A 46 1.28 2.83 -4.13
N THR A 47 0.84 4.08 -3.98
CA THR A 47 -0.14 4.47 -2.94
C THR A 47 -1.53 4.70 -3.53
N THR A 48 -1.64 5.03 -4.81
CA THR A 48 -2.90 5.21 -5.56
C THR A 48 -2.76 4.68 -6.98
N CYS A 49 -3.90 4.31 -7.58
CA CYS A 49 -4.01 3.96 -8.99
C CYS A 49 -5.34 4.52 -9.51
N HIS A 50 -5.68 4.21 -10.78
CA HIS A 50 -6.96 4.61 -11.37
C HIS A 50 -8.16 3.94 -10.68
N ASP A 51 -7.95 2.76 -10.09
CA ASP A 51 -8.97 2.06 -9.32
C ASP A 51 -9.00 2.55 -7.87
N GLY A 52 -10.03 3.35 -7.54
CA GLY A 52 -10.31 3.84 -6.20
C GLY A 52 -9.99 5.33 -6.04
N PHE A 53 -9.70 5.75 -4.81
CA PHE A 53 -9.42 7.16 -4.52
C PHE A 53 -8.10 7.64 -5.13
N THR A 54 -8.15 8.87 -5.63
CA THR A 54 -6.95 9.68 -5.89
C THR A 54 -6.22 9.99 -4.58
N LEU A 55 -5.01 10.56 -4.66
CA LEU A 55 -4.24 10.88 -3.45
C LEU A 55 -4.97 11.92 -2.58
N HIS A 56 -5.59 12.90 -3.23
CA HIS A 56 -6.36 13.93 -2.56
C HIS A 56 -7.62 13.34 -1.91
N ASP A 57 -8.37 12.53 -2.65
CA ASP A 57 -9.63 11.98 -2.11
C ASP A 57 -9.38 11.01 -0.95
N MET A 58 -8.26 10.28 -0.98
CA MET A 58 -7.87 9.37 0.10
C MET A 58 -7.69 10.07 1.46
N VAL A 59 -7.28 11.35 1.45
CA VAL A 59 -7.11 12.14 2.67
C VAL A 59 -8.29 13.08 2.94
N SER A 60 -9.26 13.13 2.01
CA SER A 60 -10.41 14.03 2.10
C SER A 60 -11.71 13.31 2.45
N TYR A 61 -11.81 12.00 2.18
CA TYR A 61 -13.05 11.23 2.32
C TYR A 61 -12.83 9.89 2.99
N ASN A 62 -13.77 9.51 3.86
CA ASN A 62 -13.82 8.17 4.46
C ASN A 62 -14.61 7.17 3.59
N ASP A 63 -15.65 7.65 2.91
CA ASP A 63 -16.58 6.83 2.14
C ASP A 63 -16.56 7.17 0.66
N LYS A 64 -16.67 6.15 -0.19
CA LYS A 64 -16.81 6.33 -1.64
C LYS A 64 -18.15 7.01 -1.96
N ARG A 65 -18.14 7.94 -2.92
CA ARG A 65 -19.32 8.63 -3.43
C ARG A 65 -19.37 8.43 -4.94
N ASN A 66 -19.97 7.31 -5.34
CA ASN A 66 -20.09 6.89 -6.74
C ASN A 66 -21.54 6.95 -7.23
N ASP A 67 -22.42 7.61 -6.47
CA ASP A 67 -23.83 7.73 -6.81
C ASP A 67 -23.93 8.60 -8.07
N ALA A 68 -24.55 8.07 -9.11
CA ALA A 68 -24.78 8.69 -10.41
C ALA A 68 -26.26 8.96 -10.61
#